data_AF-A0AA88KYF8-F1
#
_entry.id   AF-A0AA88KYF8-F1
#
_cell.length_a   1.000
_cell.length_b   1.000
_cell.length_c   1.000
_cell.angle_alpha   90.00
_cell.angle_beta   90.00
_cell.angle_gamma   90.00
#
_symmetry.space_group_name_H-M   'P 1'
#
loop_
_entity.id
_entity.type
_entity.pdbx_description
1 polymer ?
#
loop_
_entity_poly.entity_id
_entity_poly.type
_entity_poly.pdbx_seq_one_letter_code
_entity_poly.pdbx_strand_id
1 'polypeptide(L)'
;MRKVAAEIVQESSSSETAAEVTGLKNHLESFPFIFSLHVIHEVLAVINPLSEQLQAAHLVISEACTLISATKNKLRKMHDDEYFRVLYGKSKEMAINVIAELLETSALSSAVPAKSKEFRRYRED
;
A
#
# COMPACT_ATOMS: atom_id res chain seq x y z
N MET A 1 -4.06 -6.14 5.78
CA MET A 1 -4.60 -4.85 6.24
C MET A 1 -6.06 -4.62 5.84
N ARG A 2 -6.49 -4.86 4.60
CA ARG A 2 -7.90 -4.63 4.16
C ARG A 2 -8.96 -5.40 4.96
N LYS A 3 -8.73 -6.69 5.25
CA LYS A 3 -9.64 -7.50 6.11
C LYS A 3 -9.76 -6.90 7.51
N VAL A 4 -8.63 -6.50 8.10
CA VAL A 4 -8.56 -5.91 9.44
C VAL A 4 -9.34 -4.59 9.51
N ALA A 5 -9.19 -3.72 8.51
CA ALA A 5 -9.94 -2.46 8.45
C ALA A 5 -11.46 -2.69 8.31
N ALA A 6 -11.87 -3.64 7.47
CA ALA A 6 -13.29 -3.99 7.30
C ALA A 6 -13.90 -4.60 8.57
N GLU A 7 -13.14 -5.47 9.26
CA GLU A 7 -13.54 -6.14 10.49
C GLU A 7 -13.70 -5.15 11.65
N ILE A 8 -12.76 -4.21 11.81
CA ILE A 8 -12.84 -3.14 12.82
C ILE A 8 -14.06 -2.23 12.59
N VAL A 9 -14.37 -1.86 11.34
CA VAL A 9 -15.56 -1.03 11.04
C VAL A 9 -16.86 -1.78 11.36
N GLN A 10 -16.89 -3.10 11.15
CA GLN A 10 -18.06 -3.93 11.39
C GLN A 10 -18.29 -4.22 12.89
N GLU A 11 -17.20 -4.25 13.67
CA GLU A 11 -17.20 -4.54 15.11
C GLU A 11 -17.26 -3.26 15.97
N SER A 12 -16.89 -2.09 15.41
CA SER A 12 -16.94 -0.81 16.11
C SER A 12 -18.36 -0.28 16.28
N SER A 13 -18.76 0.01 17.52
CA SER A 13 -20.02 0.68 17.86
C SER A 13 -19.92 2.21 17.80
N SER A 14 -18.72 2.77 17.58
CA SER A 14 -18.46 4.22 17.50
C SER A 14 -18.28 4.66 16.05
N SER A 15 -19.07 5.64 15.62
CA SER A 15 -18.98 6.29 14.31
C SER A 15 -17.62 6.97 14.07
N GLU A 16 -16.88 7.30 15.13
CA GLU A 16 -15.59 8.00 15.06
C GLU A 16 -14.48 7.05 14.57
N THR A 17 -14.38 5.86 15.18
CA THR A 17 -13.42 4.83 14.77
C THR A 17 -13.67 4.35 13.34
N ALA A 18 -14.94 4.21 12.94
CA ALA A 18 -15.28 3.84 11.57
C ALA A 18 -14.84 4.92 10.54
N ALA A 19 -14.99 6.20 10.89
CA ALA A 19 -14.56 7.31 10.05
C ALA A 19 -13.03 7.38 9.94
N GLU A 20 -12.31 7.18 11.05
CA GLU A 20 -10.84 7.14 11.09
C GLU A 20 -10.28 6.01 10.22
N VAL A 21 -10.82 4.80 10.37
CA VAL A 21 -10.38 3.63 9.59
C VAL A 21 -10.67 3.82 8.10
N THR A 22 -11.81 4.42 7.76
CA THR A 22 -12.16 4.75 6.37
C THR A 22 -11.23 5.81 5.80
N GLY A 23 -10.92 6.85 6.57
CA GLY A 23 -9.96 7.89 6.18
C GLY A 23 -8.57 7.31 5.93
N LEU A 24 -8.09 6.45 6.83
CA LEU A 24 -6.80 5.77 6.68
C LEU A 24 -6.79 4.87 5.45
N LYS A 25 -7.83 4.07 5.23
CA LYS A 25 -7.97 3.23 4.04
C LYS A 25 -7.86 4.06 2.75
N ASN A 26 -8.62 5.15 2.67
CA ASN A 26 -8.59 6.03 1.50
C ASN A 26 -7.21 6.66 1.28
N HIS A 27 -6.49 6.98 2.35
CA HIS A 27 -5.12 7.49 2.26
C HIS A 27 -4.14 6.42 1.75
N LEU A 28 -4.20 5.20 2.28
CA LEU A 28 -3.34 4.09 1.87
C LEU A 28 -3.59 3.64 0.43
N GLU A 29 -4.82 3.80 -0.07
CA GLU A 29 -5.20 3.48 -1.45
C GLU A 29 -4.95 4.65 -2.42
N SER A 30 -4.51 5.81 -1.91
CA SER A 30 -4.22 6.97 -2.74
C SER A 30 -2.95 6.78 -3.57
N PHE A 31 -2.98 7.28 -4.82
CA PHE A 31 -1.80 7.25 -5.69
C PHE A 31 -0.55 7.90 -5.05
N PRO A 32 -0.61 9.07 -4.38
CA PRO A 32 0.56 9.65 -3.74
C PRO A 32 1.22 8.74 -2.69
N PHE A 33 0.41 8.00 -1.92
CA PHE A 33 0.94 7.04 -0.95
C PHE A 33 1.59 5.85 -1.65
N ILE A 34 0.92 5.26 -2.63
CA ILE A 34 1.44 4.13 -3.43
C ILE A 34 2.74 4.51 -4.15
N PHE A 35 2.80 5.70 -4.75
CA PHE A 35 3.99 6.21 -5.42
C PHE A 35 5.14 6.44 -4.43
N SER A 36 4.85 7.03 -3.27
CA SER A 36 5.85 7.23 -2.22
C SER A 36 6.43 5.90 -1.72
N LEU A 37 5.58 4.88 -1.56
CA LEU A 37 6.03 3.53 -1.21
C LEU A 37 6.96 2.94 -2.26
N HIS A 38 6.66 3.09 -3.55
CA HIS A 38 7.55 2.62 -4.61
C HIS A 38 8.91 3.32 -4.59
N VAL A 39 8.92 4.64 -4.39
CA VAL A 39 10.18 5.40 -4.28
C VAL A 39 11.00 4.90 -3.08
N ILE A 40 10.38 4.76 -1.90
CA ILE A 40 11.05 4.27 -0.69
C ILE A 40 11.57 2.85 -0.91
N HIS A 41 10.78 1.98 -1.53
CA HIS A 41 11.17 0.61 -1.84
C HIS A 41 12.42 0.56 -2.73
N GLU A 42 12.45 1.32 -3.83
CA GLU A 42 13.61 1.36 -4.73
C GLU A 42 14.86 1.89 -4.04
N VAL A 43 14.73 2.96 -3.25
CA VAL A 43 15.85 3.53 -2.49
C VAL A 43 16.39 2.51 -1.48
N LEU A 44 15.50 1.86 -0.73
CA LEU A 44 15.89 0.82 0.23
C LEU A 44 16.52 -0.39 -0.45
N ALA A 45 16.00 -0.84 -1.59
CA ALA A 45 16.57 -1.94 -2.35
C ALA A 45 18.00 -1.64 -2.84
N VAL A 46 18.31 -0.38 -3.12
CA VAL A 46 19.67 0.06 -3.48
C VAL A 46 20.58 0.15 -2.25
N ILE A 47 20.07 0.64 -1.11
CA ILE A 47 20.87 0.86 0.11
C ILE A 47 21.08 -0.42 0.90
N ASN A 48 20.13 -1.36 0.91
CA ASN A 48 20.16 -2.54 1.77
C ASN A 48 21.43 -3.40 1.60
N PRO A 49 21.86 -3.75 0.37
CA PRO A 49 23.10 -4.53 0.20
C PRO A 49 24.33 -3.81 0.74
N LEU A 50 24.38 -2.49 0.61
CA LEU A 50 25.47 -1.70 1.17
C LEU A 50 25.41 -1.69 2.71
N SER A 51 24.21 -1.55 3.28
CA SER A 51 23.98 -1.62 4.71
C SER A 51 24.44 -2.96 5.28
N GLU A 52 24.08 -4.07 4.64
CA GLU A 52 24.49 -5.42 5.02
C GLU A 52 26.01 -5.59 4.96
N GLN A 53 26.65 -5.16 3.86
CA GLN A 53 28.10 -5.27 3.69
C GLN A 53 28.86 -4.48 4.76
N LEU A 54 28.43 -3.26 5.06
CA LEU A 54 29.08 -2.39 6.05
C LEU A 54 28.89 -2.89 7.49
N GLN A 55 27.83 -3.67 7.75
CA GLN A 55 27.53 -4.24 9.06
C GLN A 55 28.00 -5.69 9.20
N ALA A 56 28.67 -6.25 8.19
CA ALA A 56 29.18 -7.60 8.22
C ALA A 56 30.25 -7.76 9.33
N ALA A 57 30.23 -8.91 10.02
CA ALA A 57 31.20 -9.23 11.07
C ALA A 57 32.66 -9.22 10.57
N HIS A 58 32.85 -9.50 9.27
CA HIS A 58 34.14 -9.42 8.59
C HIS A 58 34.00 -8.52 7.37
N LEU A 59 34.45 -7.27 7.52
CA LEU A 59 34.38 -6.29 6.45
C LEU A 59 35.58 -6.41 5.50
N VAL A 60 35.30 -6.70 4.24
CA VAL A 60 36.30 -6.59 3.16
C VAL A 60 36.25 -5.18 2.58
N ILE A 61 37.23 -4.34 2.93
CA ILE A 61 37.25 -2.90 2.62
C ILE A 61 37.20 -2.63 1.11
N SER A 62 37.94 -3.40 0.31
CA SER A 62 37.97 -3.23 -1.15
C SER A 62 36.58 -3.43 -1.77
N GLU A 63 35.89 -4.50 -1.38
CA GLU A 63 34.52 -4.81 -1.82
C GLU A 63 33.52 -3.75 -1.37
N ALA A 64 33.63 -3.29 -0.12
CA ALA A 64 32.79 -2.23 0.40
C ALA A 64 32.95 -0.93 -0.41
N CYS A 65 34.18 -0.54 -0.76
CA CYS A 65 34.45 0.63 -1.60
C CYS A 65 33.84 0.50 -3.00
N THR A 66 33.93 -0.68 -3.62
CA THR A 66 33.27 -0.97 -4.89
C THR A 66 31.76 -0.84 -4.77
N LEU A 67 31.17 -1.39 -3.70
CA LEU A 67 29.73 -1.35 -3.46
C LEU A 67 29.22 0.06 -3.17
N ILE A 68 29.97 0.89 -2.43
CA ILE A 68 29.65 2.30 -2.21
C ILE A 68 29.55 3.04 -3.54
N SER A 69 30.54 2.83 -4.42
CA SER A 69 30.59 3.48 -5.73
C SER A 69 29.45 3.02 -6.63
N ALA A 70 29.13 1.72 -6.63
CA ALA A 70 27.99 1.16 -7.36
C ALA A 70 26.65 1.72 -6.84
N THR A 71 26.48 1.79 -5.52
CA THR A 71 25.29 2.34 -4.85
C THR A 71 25.09 3.81 -5.21
N LYS A 72 26.15 4.62 -5.11
CA LYS A 72 26.12 6.04 -5.51
C LYS A 72 25.71 6.21 -6.98
N ASN A 73 26.26 5.37 -7.88
CA ASN A 73 25.90 5.41 -9.29
C ASN A 73 24.44 5.02 -9.54
N LYS A 74 23.92 4.01 -8.82
CA LYS A 74 22.50 3.62 -8.91
C LYS A 74 21.58 4.73 -8.43
N LEU A 75 21.84 5.30 -7.25
CA LEU A 75 21.05 6.43 -6.72
C LEU A 75 21.07 7.63 -7.67
N ARG A 76 22.21 7.94 -8.29
CA ARG A 76 22.29 9.01 -9.29
C ARG A 76 21.42 8.72 -10.52
N LYS A 77 21.40 7.48 -11.01
CA LYS A 77 20.54 7.08 -12.13
C LYS A 77 19.05 7.17 -11.81
N MET A 78 18.65 7.13 -10.54
CA MET A 78 17.25 7.31 -10.18
C MET A 78 16.73 8.72 -10.45
N HIS A 79 17.62 9.71 -10.61
CA HIS A 79 17.27 11.06 -11.05
C HIS A 79 17.09 11.19 -12.56
N ASP A 80 17.32 10.12 -13.32
CA ASP A 80 17.11 10.12 -14.77
C ASP A 80 15.61 10.14 -15.10
N ASP A 81 15.22 10.98 -16.06
CA ASP A 81 13.82 11.12 -16.47
C ASP A 81 13.21 9.80 -16.96
N GLU A 82 14.01 8.94 -17.60
CA GLU A 82 13.54 7.63 -18.06
C GLU A 82 13.27 6.71 -16.87
N TYR A 83 14.16 6.72 -15.88
CA TYR A 83 13.94 5.94 -14.66
C TYR A 83 12.69 6.44 -13.92
N PHE A 84 12.49 7.75 -13.82
CA PHE A 84 11.28 8.33 -13.26
C PHE A 84 10.03 7.88 -14.01
N ARG A 85 10.03 7.92 -15.36
CA ARG A 85 8.90 7.46 -16.18
C ARG A 85 8.54 6.02 -15.91
N VAL A 86 9.53 5.13 -15.82
CA VAL A 86 9.31 3.71 -15.51
C VAL A 86 8.71 3.55 -14.11
N LEU A 87 9.27 4.22 -13.11
CA LEU A 87 8.79 4.14 -11.72
C LEU A 87 7.36 4.67 -11.57
N TYR A 88 7.07 5.81 -12.21
CA TYR A 88 5.74 6.41 -12.25
C TYR A 88 4.73 5.48 -12.94
N GLY A 89 5.11 4.89 -14.08
CA GLY A 89 4.28 3.94 -14.82
C GLY A 89 3.88 2.72 -13.98
N LYS A 90 4.85 2.07 -13.32
CA LYS A 90 4.60 0.94 -12.41
C LYS A 90 3.66 1.32 -11.26
N SER A 91 3.90 2.50 -10.67
CA SER A 91 3.07 3.00 -9.57
C SER A 91 1.63 3.28 -10.01
N LYS A 92 1.45 3.79 -11.23
CA LYS A 92 0.14 4.06 -11.81
C LYS A 92 -0.60 2.76 -12.10
N GLU A 93 0.08 1.76 -12.66
CA GLU A 93 -0.49 0.44 -12.89
C GLU A 93 -0.94 -0.21 -11.57
N MET A 94 -0.11 -0.15 -10.52
CA MET A 94 -0.50 -0.65 -9.21
C MET A 94 -1.72 0.08 -8.64
N ALA A 95 -1.77 1.42 -8.76
CA ALA A 95 -2.91 2.19 -8.30
C ALA A 95 -4.20 1.83 -9.06
N ILE A 96 -4.12 1.59 -10.37
CA ILE A 96 -5.25 1.11 -11.16
C ILE A 96 -5.72 -0.26 -10.67
N ASN A 97 -4.80 -1.18 -10.40
CA ASN A 97 -5.14 -2.51 -9.88
C ASN A 97 -5.83 -2.43 -8.51
N VAL A 98 -5.35 -1.55 -7.63
CA VAL A 98 -5.99 -1.28 -6.34
C VAL A 98 -7.42 -0.75 -6.53
N ILE A 99 -7.65 0.13 -7.51
CA ILE A 99 -8.99 0.65 -7.81
C ILE A 99 -9.90 -0.39 -8.46
N ALA A 100 -9.39 -1.21 -9.38
CA ALA A 100 -10.15 -2.27 -10.03
C ALA A 100 -10.67 -3.29 -8.99
N GLU A 101 -9.84 -3.69 -8.04
CA GLU A 101 -10.23 -4.55 -6.91
C GLU A 101 -11.29 -3.90 -5.99
N LEU A 102 -11.30 -2.57 -5.86
CA LEU A 102 -12.34 -1.85 -5.10
C LEU A 102 -13.71 -1.88 -5.79
N LEU A 103 -13.72 -1.81 -7.13
CA LEU A 103 -14.96 -1.91 -7.90
C LEU A 103 -15.56 -3.31 -7.80
N GLU A 104 -14.72 -4.36 -7.87
CA GLU A 104 -15.15 -5.76 -7.73
C GLU A 104 -15.69 -6.07 -6.32
N THR A 105 -15.07 -5.55 -5.26
CA THR A 105 -15.55 -5.72 -3.88
C THR A 105 -16.84 -4.94 -3.58
N SER A 106 -17.05 -3.79 -4.24
CA SER A 106 -18.31 -3.05 -4.15
C SER A 106 -19.48 -3.77 -4.84
N ALA A 107 -19.22 -4.46 -5.95
CA ALA A 107 -20.21 -5.24 -6.69
C ALA A 107 -20.66 -6.51 -5.94
N LEU A 108 -19.81 -7.06 -5.08
CA LEU A 108 -20.16 -8.17 -4.19
C LEU A 108 -20.96 -7.72 -2.94
N SER A 109 -20.78 -6.48 -2.49
CA SER A 109 -21.52 -5.91 -1.34
C SER A 109 -22.97 -5.53 -1.70
N SER A 110 -23.22 -5.06 -2.93
CA SER A 110 -24.58 -4.78 -3.43
C SER A 110 -25.39 -6.05 -3.77
N ALA A 111 -24.75 -7.21 -3.81
CA ALA A 111 -25.38 -8.51 -4.06
C ALA A 111 -25.86 -9.21 -2.78
N VAL A 112 -25.72 -8.61 -1.59
CA VAL A 112 -26.36 -9.13 -0.37
C VAL A 112 -27.83 -8.71 -0.38
N PRO A 113 -28.80 -9.63 -0.61
CA PRO A 113 -30.20 -9.26 -0.58
C PRO A 113 -30.54 -8.79 0.85
N ALA A 114 -31.13 -7.61 0.93
CA ALA A 114 -31.73 -7.09 2.15
C ALA A 114 -32.71 -8.13 2.71
N LYS A 115 -32.26 -8.95 3.66
CA LYS A 115 -33.14 -9.86 4.38
C LYS A 115 -34.12 -9.00 5.19
N SER A 116 -35.37 -9.08 4.74
CA SER A 116 -36.61 -8.95 5.51
C SER A 116 -36.97 -7.57 6.07
N LYS A 117 -37.51 -6.71 5.17
CA LYS A 117 -38.73 -5.95 5.49
C LYS A 117 -39.96 -6.88 5.47
N GLU A 118 -40.02 -7.85 6.37
CA GLU A 118 -41.22 -8.65 6.65
C GLU A 118 -41.27 -9.01 8.13
N PHE A 119 -41.48 -8.00 8.98
CA PHE A 119 -42.23 -8.18 10.22
C PHE A 119 -43.46 -7.28 10.13
N ARG A 120 -44.35 -7.69 9.22
CA ARG A 120 -45.73 -7.20 9.15
C ARG A 120 -46.48 -7.86 10.30
N ARG A 121 -47.10 -7.03 11.16
CA ARG A 121 -48.32 -7.30 11.94
C ARG A 121 -48.38 -8.61 12.73
N TYR A 122 -48.21 -8.52 14.05
CA TYR A 122 -48.90 -9.24 15.14
C TYR A 122 -48.21 -8.73 16.42
N ARG A 123 -48.82 -8.07 17.42
CA ARG A 123 -50.16 -8.10 17.98
C ARG A 123 -50.59 -6.66 18.37
N GLU A 124 -51.75 -6.24 17.90
CA GLU A 124 -52.73 -5.64 18.82
C GLU A 124 -53.50 -6.83 19.40
N ASP A 125 -53.55 -6.89 20.72
CA ASP A 125 -54.61 -7.44 21.59
C ASP A 125 -54.14 -7.28 23.05
#